data_AF-A0A9E5FFT9-F1
#
_entry.id   AF-A0A9E5FFT9-F1
#
_cell.length_a   1.000
_cell.length_b   1.000
_cell.length_c   1.000
_cell.angle_alpha   90.00
_cell.angle_beta   90.00
_cell.angle_gamma   90.00
#
_symmetry.space_group_name_H-M   'P 1'
#
loop_
_entity.id
_entity.type
_entity.pdbx_description
1 polymer ?
#
loop_
_entity_poly.entity_id
_entity_poly.type
_entity_poly.pdbx_seq_one_letter_code
_entity_poly.pdbx_strand_id
1 'polypeptide(L)'
;MSRTNRGAILARFSELRHLGTPIIGGGAGTGISAKAAEAGGIDLIIIYNSGKFRMAGRGSLAGLMPYGNANDIVRELGREVL
;
A
#
# COMPACT_ATOMS: atom_id res chain seq x y z
N MET A 1 14.51 3.89 -5.36
CA MET A 1 14.31 2.93 -4.26
C MET A 1 15.30 1.78 -4.40
N SER A 2 15.99 1.39 -3.32
CA SER A 2 16.82 0.17 -3.33
C SER A 2 15.92 -1.05 -3.43
N ARG A 3 16.24 -1.97 -4.35
CA ARG A 3 15.42 -3.14 -4.62
C ARG A 3 15.71 -4.22 -3.57
N THR A 4 14.94 -4.26 -2.50
CA THR A 4 15.03 -5.31 -1.47
C THR A 4 14.37 -6.60 -1.96
N ASN A 5 15.02 -7.74 -1.76
CA ASN A 5 14.43 -9.04 -2.12
C ASN A 5 13.46 -9.54 -1.02
N ARG A 6 12.62 -10.53 -1.38
CA ARG A 6 11.65 -11.13 -0.45
C ARG A 6 12.28 -11.66 0.84
N GLY A 7 13.45 -12.29 0.75
CA GLY A 7 14.14 -12.85 1.91
C GLY A 7 14.52 -11.78 2.93
N ALA A 8 15.07 -10.65 2.46
CA ALA A 8 15.41 -9.52 3.32
C ALA A 8 14.19 -8.85 3.96
N ILE A 9 13.07 -8.72 3.23
CA ILE A 9 11.81 -8.21 3.79
C ILE A 9 11.30 -9.12 4.92
N LEU A 10 11.27 -10.43 4.67
CA LEU A 10 10.80 -11.41 5.67
C LEU A 10 11.73 -11.50 6.88
N ALA A 11 13.05 -11.36 6.69
CA ALA A 11 14.00 -11.31 7.78
C ALA A 11 13.72 -10.11 8.71
N ARG A 12 13.54 -8.91 8.15
CA ARG A 12 13.16 -7.71 8.91
C ARG A 12 11.85 -7.90 9.69
N PHE A 13 10.82 -8.46 9.06
CA PHE A 13 9.54 -8.73 9.75
C PHE A 13 9.69 -9.76 10.87
N SER A 14 10.50 -10.80 10.65
CA SER A 14 10.77 -11.80 11.69
C SER A 14 11.50 -11.17 12.89
N GLU A 15 12.42 -10.25 12.64
CA GLU A 15 13.13 -9.49 13.69
C GLU A 15 12.18 -8.59 14.48
N LEU A 16 11.34 -7.78 13.81
CA LEU A 16 10.33 -6.95 14.46
C LEU A 16 9.42 -7.78 15.38
N ARG A 17 8.96 -8.94 14.90
CA ARG A 17 8.17 -9.89 15.70
C ARG A 17 8.94 -10.42 16.91
N HIS A 18 10.22 -10.76 16.75
CA HIS A 18 11.05 -11.26 17.86
C HIS A 18 11.25 -10.19 18.93
N LEU A 19 11.36 -8.93 18.53
CA LEU A 19 11.43 -7.76 19.41
C LEU A 19 10.08 -7.36 20.03
N GLY A 20 8.99 -8.09 19.74
CA GLY A 20 7.64 -7.74 20.18
C GLY A 20 7.11 -6.43 19.58
N THR A 21 7.72 -5.94 18.51
CA THR A 21 7.29 -4.73 17.79
C THR A 21 6.23 -5.09 16.74
N PRO A 22 5.08 -4.40 16.70
CA PRO A 22 4.05 -4.69 15.70
C PRO A 22 4.53 -4.33 14.29
N ILE A 23 4.09 -5.10 13.31
CA ILE A 23 4.31 -4.81 11.90
C ILE A 23 3.08 -4.07 11.38
N ILE A 24 3.26 -2.86 10.86
CA ILE A 24 2.17 -1.98 10.42
C ILE A 24 2.12 -1.90 8.90
N GLY A 25 1.01 -2.39 8.33
CA GLY A 25 0.69 -2.26 6.91
C GLY A 25 -0.41 -1.23 6.66
N GLY A 26 -0.27 -0.44 5.59
CA GLY A 26 -1.21 0.62 5.23
C GLY A 26 -1.67 0.57 3.78
N GLY A 27 -2.91 0.98 3.55
CA GLY A 27 -3.44 1.17 2.20
C GLY A 27 -3.22 2.59 1.71
N ALA A 28 -2.57 2.79 0.55
CA ALA A 28 -2.43 4.09 -0.08
C ALA A 28 -3.30 4.19 -1.35
N GLY A 29 -4.11 5.26 -1.44
CA GLY A 29 -4.96 5.53 -2.60
C GLY A 29 -4.44 6.63 -3.53
N THR A 30 -3.38 7.33 -3.12
CA THR A 30 -2.70 8.42 -3.83
C THR A 30 -1.21 8.44 -3.46
N GLY A 31 -0.39 9.10 -4.27
CA GLY A 31 1.04 9.29 -3.97
C GLY A 31 1.31 10.04 -2.66
N ILE A 32 0.48 11.04 -2.31
CA ILE A 32 0.65 11.78 -1.05
C ILE A 32 0.38 10.90 0.18
N SER A 33 -0.61 10.00 0.11
CA SER A 33 -0.86 9.03 1.18
C SER A 33 0.33 8.10 1.37
N ALA A 34 0.94 7.63 0.28
CA ALA A 34 2.11 6.76 0.34
C ALA A 34 3.32 7.49 0.95
N LYS A 35 3.60 8.71 0.50
CA LYS A 35 4.70 9.55 1.03
C LYS A 35 4.52 9.86 2.52
N ALA A 36 3.30 10.19 2.94
CA ALA A 36 3.00 10.44 4.35
C ALA A 36 3.17 9.17 5.21
N ALA A 37 2.75 8.01 4.69
CA ALA A 37 2.90 6.73 5.38
C ALA A 37 4.38 6.33 5.52
N GLU A 38 5.19 6.50 4.47
CA GLU A 38 6.64 6.28 4.51
C GLU A 38 7.31 7.21 5.54
N ALA A 39 6.97 8.50 5.54
CA ALA A 39 7.47 9.46 6.52
C ALA A 39 7.06 9.10 7.97
N GLY A 40 5.94 8.40 8.14
CA GLY A 40 5.48 7.86 9.42
C GLY A 40 6.12 6.54 9.84
N GLY A 41 7.06 5.99 9.05
CA GLY A 41 7.78 4.76 9.39
C GLY A 41 6.98 3.47 9.16
N ILE A 42 6.01 3.48 8.23
CA ILE A 42 5.22 2.28 7.91
C ILE A 42 6.08 1.11 7.42
N ASP A 43 5.70 -0.12 7.76
CA ASP A 43 6.50 -1.31 7.37
C ASP A 43 6.24 -1.76 5.95
N LEU A 44 5.00 -1.61 5.47
CA LEU A 44 4.59 -1.94 4.12
C LEU A 44 3.37 -1.14 3.65
N ILE A 45 3.32 -0.86 2.35
CA ILE A 45 2.22 -0.17 1.69
C ILE A 45 1.57 -1.10 0.67
N ILE A 46 0.24 -1.09 0.61
CA ILE A 46 -0.57 -1.78 -0.39
C ILE A 46 -1.38 -0.74 -1.16
N ILE A 47 -1.35 -0.82 -2.49
CA ILE A 47 -2.16 0.03 -3.37
C ILE A 47 -3.17 -0.84 -4.14
N TYR A 48 -4.39 -0.35 -4.30
CA TYR A 48 -5.48 -1.02 -5.04
C TYR A 48 -6.61 -0.02 -5.34
N ASN A 49 -7.52 -0.41 -6.22
CA ASN A 49 -8.61 0.44 -6.73
C ASN A 49 -9.52 1.02 -5.61
N SER A 50 -9.90 0.25 -4.60
CA SER A 50 -10.68 0.79 -3.47
C SER A 50 -9.92 1.89 -2.72
N GLY A 51 -8.59 1.87 -2.68
CA GLY A 51 -7.78 2.98 -2.17
C GLY A 51 -8.02 4.26 -2.95
N LYS A 52 -7.91 4.20 -4.29
CA LYS A 52 -8.20 5.34 -5.19
C LYS A 52 -9.62 5.86 -5.00
N PHE A 53 -10.60 4.96 -4.93
CA PHE A 53 -12.00 5.33 -4.76
C PHE A 53 -12.29 5.96 -3.39
N ARG A 54 -11.67 5.48 -2.30
CA ARG A 54 -11.74 6.16 -1.00
C ARG A 54 -11.21 7.59 -1.08
N MET A 55 -10.06 7.78 -1.73
CA MET A 55 -9.47 9.11 -1.90
C MET A 55 -10.29 10.03 -2.82
N ALA A 56 -11.17 9.45 -3.65
CA ALA A 56 -12.17 10.18 -4.44
C ALA A 56 -13.50 10.40 -3.70
N GLY A 57 -13.58 10.09 -2.40
CA GLY A 57 -14.80 10.26 -1.60
C GLY A 57 -15.88 9.22 -1.89
N ARG A 58 -15.51 7.97 -2.17
CA ARG A 58 -16.44 6.84 -2.37
C ARG A 58 -16.22 5.76 -1.31
N GLY A 59 -17.24 4.94 -1.08
CA GLY A 59 -17.16 3.82 -0.15
C GLY A 59 -16.20 2.73 -0.62
N SER A 60 -15.59 2.00 0.31
CA SER A 60 -14.61 0.94 0.02
C SER A 60 -15.13 -0.14 -0.93
N LEU A 61 -16.43 -0.45 -0.86
CA LEU A 61 -17.08 -1.46 -1.71
C LEU A 61 -17.20 -1.03 -3.18
N ALA A 62 -16.97 0.24 -3.51
CA ALA A 62 -16.92 0.71 -4.90
C ALA A 62 -15.85 -0.04 -5.72
N GLY A 63 -14.79 -0.55 -5.07
CA GLY A 63 -13.76 -1.35 -5.75
C GLY A 63 -14.21 -2.75 -6.18
N LEU A 64 -15.37 -3.22 -5.72
CA LEU A 64 -15.98 -4.49 -6.12
C LEU A 64 -17.10 -4.31 -7.16
N MET A 65 -17.48 -3.07 -7.45
CA MET A 65 -18.52 -2.75 -8.42
C MET A 65 -17.92 -2.62 -9.84
N PRO A 66 -18.73 -2.73 -10.91
CA PRO A 66 -18.26 -2.65 -12.29
C PRO A 66 -17.95 -1.19 -12.72
N TYR A 67 -17.17 -0.46 -11.93
CA TYR A 67 -16.77 0.93 -12.20
C TYR A 67 -15.40 1.04 -12.89
N GLY A 68 -14.72 -0.08 -13.10
CA GLY A 68 -13.45 -0.17 -13.82
C GLY A 68 -12.72 -1.47 -13.56
N ASN A 69 -11.70 -1.74 -14.37
CA ASN A 69 -10.84 -2.91 -14.18
C ASN A 69 -9.84 -2.65 -13.03
N ALA A 70 -9.94 -3.43 -11.96
CA ALA A 70 -9.07 -3.29 -10.79
C ALA A 70 -7.57 -3.44 -11.12
N ASN A 71 -7.22 -4.35 -12.03
CA ASN A 71 -5.83 -4.63 -12.41
C ASN A 71 -5.21 -3.51 -13.27
N ASP A 72 -6.02 -2.84 -14.08
CA ASP A 72 -5.56 -1.68 -14.85
C ASP A 72 -5.39 -0.47 -13.92
N ILE A 73 -6.35 -0.24 -13.03
CA ILE A 73 -6.30 0.86 -12.05
C ILE A 73 -5.09 0.73 -11.12
N VAL A 74 -4.76 -0.49 -10.64
CA VAL A 74 -3.57 -0.65 -9.77
C VAL A 74 -2.26 -0.40 -10.53
N ARG A 75 -2.20 -0.71 -11.83
CA ARG A 75 -1.04 -0.37 -12.66
C ARG A 75 -0.89 1.13 -12.85
N GLU A 76 -1.98 1.86 -13.01
CA GLU A 76 -1.95 3.33 -13.05
C GLU A 76 -1.50 3.92 -11.72
N LEU A 77 -2.07 3.46 -10.60
CA LEU A 77 -1.66 3.88 -9.25
C LEU A 77 -0.17 3.61 -9.00
N GLY A 78 0.37 2.53 -9.56
CA GLY A 78 1.80 2.24 -9.49
C GLY A 78 2.67 3.40 -9.99
N ARG A 79 2.23 4.13 -11.01
CA ARG A 79 2.96 5.32 -11.53
C ARG A 79 2.86 6.54 -10.61
N GLU A 80 1.82 6.62 -9.78
CA GLU A 80 1.62 7.72 -8.84
C GLU A 80 2.39 7.50 -7.53
N VAL A 81 2.75 6.25 -7.21
CA VAL A 81 3.27 5.83 -5.91
C VAL A 81 4.73 5.34 -5.96
N LEU A 82 5.16 4.69 -7.04
CA LEU A 82 6.52 4.14 -7.21
C LEU A 82 7.42 5.08 -8.03
#